data_AF-A0A4Q3IG28-F1
#
_entry.id   AF-A0A4Q3IG28-F1
#
_cell.length_a   1.000
_cell.length_b   1.000
_cell.length_c   1.000
_cell.angle_alpha   90.00
_cell.angle_beta   90.00
_cell.angle_gamma   90.00
#
_symmetry.space_group_name_H-M   'P 1'
#
loop_
_entity.id
_entity.type
_entity.pdbx_description
1 polymer ?
#
loop_
_entity_poly.entity_id
_entity_poly.type
_entity_poly.pdbx_seq_one_letter_code
_entity_poly.pdbx_strand_id
1 'polypeptide(L)'
;EQGAALKIPAELPSEIEEAIRAMAARAFRALGCDGMARVDFFVTDDMRFVVNEINTIPGFTDISMYAKAMAASGVGYAEIIDRLVAHGLARAGRSKAA
;
A
#
# COMPACT_ATOMS: atom_id res chain seq x y z
N GLU A 1 13.67 17.51 14.13
CA GLU A 1 12.23 17.24 14.31
C GLU A 1 12.02 15.74 14.33
N GLN A 2 11.48 15.19 15.41
CA GLN A 2 11.19 13.76 15.49
C GLN A 2 9.88 13.53 14.74
N GLY A 3 9.95 12.87 13.58
CA GLY A 3 8.77 12.48 12.81
C GLY A 3 7.88 11.47 13.53
N ALA A 4 6.81 11.02 12.88
CA ALA A 4 5.91 10.02 13.45
C ALA A 4 6.67 8.71 13.79
N ALA A 5 6.42 8.16 14.98
CA ALA A 5 6.96 6.88 15.38
C ALA A 5 6.37 5.77 14.51
N LEU A 6 7.25 4.97 13.90
CA LEU A 6 6.85 3.92 12.99
C LEU A 6 6.75 2.57 13.71
N LYS A 7 5.57 1.96 13.66
CA LYS A 7 5.33 0.62 14.20
C LYS A 7 4.78 -0.29 13.11
N ILE A 8 5.54 -1.32 12.75
CA ILE A 8 5.18 -2.28 11.71
C ILE A 8 5.48 -3.69 12.26
N PRO A 9 4.47 -4.58 12.35
CA PRO A 9 3.05 -4.34 12.05
C PRO A 9 2.40 -3.38 13.06
N ALA A 10 1.26 -2.80 12.70
CA ALA A 10 0.47 -2.01 13.62
C ALA A 10 -0.14 -2.90 14.71
N GLU A 11 -0.26 -2.39 15.94
CA GLU A 11 -0.98 -3.09 17.00
C GLU A 11 -2.48 -2.82 16.86
N LEU A 12 -3.14 -3.67 16.09
CA LEU A 12 -4.58 -3.63 15.87
C LEU A 12 -5.17 -5.03 16.06
N PRO A 13 -6.43 -5.16 16.49
CA PRO A 13 -7.15 -6.42 16.40
C PRO A 13 -7.14 -6.92 14.95
N SER A 14 -6.98 -8.23 14.76
CA SER A 14 -6.87 -8.85 13.43
C SER A 14 -8.07 -8.52 12.52
N GLU A 15 -9.27 -8.46 13.11
CA GLU A 15 -10.53 -8.12 12.43
C GLU A 15 -10.50 -6.70 11.85
N ILE A 16 -9.91 -5.75 12.59
CA ILE A 16 -9.78 -4.35 12.15
C ILE A 16 -8.70 -4.25 11.06
N GLU A 17 -7.58 -4.95 11.22
CA GLU A 17 -6.53 -4.98 10.21
C GLU A 17 -7.03 -5.57 8.88
N GLU A 18 -7.80 -6.66 8.94
CA GLU A 18 -8.47 -7.27 7.79
C GLU A 18 -9.44 -6.30 7.10
N ALA A 19 -10.27 -5.60 7.89
CA ALA A 19 -11.22 -4.63 7.37
C ALA A 19 -10.52 -3.44 6.69
N ILE A 20 -9.42 -2.95 7.26
CA ILE A 20 -8.60 -1.87 6.69
C ILE A 20 -7.96 -2.33 5.38
N ARG A 21 -7.36 -3.53 5.33
CA ARG A 21 -6.79 -4.07 4.09
C ARG A 21 -7.84 -4.23 2.99
N ALA A 22 -9.02 -4.72 3.34
CA ALA A 22 -10.14 -4.84 2.40
C ALA A 22 -10.59 -3.47 1.88
N MET A 23 -10.67 -2.46 2.76
CA MET A 23 -11.00 -1.09 2.36
C MET A 23 -9.91 -0.48 1.46
N ALA A 24 -8.63 -0.68 1.76
CA ALA A 24 -7.53 -0.20 0.93
C ALA A 24 -7.61 -0.76 -0.49
N ALA A 25 -7.87 -2.08 -0.62
CA ALA A 25 -8.06 -2.72 -1.91
C ALA A 25 -9.29 -2.19 -2.67
N ARG A 26 -10.39 -1.89 -1.95
CA ARG A 26 -11.59 -1.28 -2.54
C ARG A 26 -11.29 0.13 -3.05
N ALA A 27 -10.65 0.96 -2.24
CA ALA A 27 -10.29 2.34 -2.60
C ALA A 27 -9.36 2.39 -3.82
N PHE A 28 -8.34 1.53 -3.85
CA PHE A 28 -7.43 1.36 -4.99
C PHE A 28 -8.18 1.09 -6.29
N ARG A 29 -9.10 0.12 -6.29
CA ARG A 29 -9.91 -0.22 -7.47
C ARG A 29 -10.90 0.88 -7.85
N ALA A 30 -11.55 1.49 -6.86
CA ALA A 30 -12.56 2.52 -7.08
C ALA A 30 -11.98 3.77 -7.76
N LEU A 31 -10.71 4.10 -7.50
CA LEU A 31 -10.01 5.22 -8.13
C LEU A 31 -9.27 4.83 -9.43
N GLY A 32 -9.38 3.58 -9.87
CA GLY A 32 -8.67 3.10 -11.06
C GLY A 32 -7.15 3.12 -10.91
N CYS A 33 -6.64 2.99 -9.67
CA CYS A 33 -5.20 2.88 -9.44
C CYS A 33 -4.64 1.62 -10.13
N ASP A 34 -3.37 1.70 -10.50
CA ASP A 34 -2.66 0.62 -11.18
C ASP A 34 -1.21 0.54 -10.68
N GLY A 35 -0.65 -0.67 -10.61
CA GLY A 35 0.70 -0.92 -10.10
C GLY A 35 0.82 -0.85 -8.58
N MET A 36 0.78 0.35 -8.00
CA MET A 36 0.96 0.55 -6.55
C MET A 36 0.22 1.78 -6.01
N ALA A 37 -0.15 1.72 -4.73
CA ALA A 37 -0.49 2.87 -3.93
C ALA A 37 -0.27 2.57 -2.45
N ARG A 38 0.00 3.61 -1.66
CA ARG A 38 -0.15 3.57 -0.20
C ARG A 38 -1.50 4.18 0.16
N VAL A 39 -2.28 3.51 1.00
CA VAL A 39 -3.55 4.04 1.50
C VAL A 39 -3.41 4.34 2.98
N ASP A 40 -3.62 5.60 3.34
CA ASP A 40 -3.47 6.09 4.71
C ASP A 40 -4.85 6.21 5.35
N PHE A 41 -4.96 5.79 6.62
CA PHE A 41 -6.20 5.78 7.38
C PHE A 41 -6.03 6.54 8.69
N PHE A 42 -7.12 7.15 9.15
CA PHE A 42 -7.28 7.47 10.56
C PHE A 42 -8.08 6.35 11.23
N VAL A 43 -7.65 5.91 12.41
CA VAL A 43 -8.36 4.95 13.26
C VAL A 43 -8.71 5.68 14.55
N THR A 44 -9.98 5.62 14.96
CA THR A 44 -10.49 6.23 16.20
C THR A 44 -10.40 5.25 17.37
N ASP A 45 -10.56 5.75 18.60
CA ASP A 45 -10.46 4.94 19.83
C ASP A 45 -11.49 3.80 19.90
N ASP A 46 -12.63 3.95 19.23
CA ASP A 46 -13.68 2.93 19.10
C ASP A 46 -13.49 2.01 17.87
N MET A 47 -12.28 1.96 17.32
CA MET A 47 -11.86 1.11 16.20
C MET A 47 -12.62 1.35 14.88
N ARG A 48 -13.31 2.48 14.75
CA ARG A 48 -13.76 2.95 13.43
C ARG A 48 -12.57 3.52 12.67
N PHE A 49 -12.64 3.46 11.34
CA PHE A 49 -11.59 4.00 10.50
C PHE A 49 -12.15 4.75 9.29
N VAL A 50 -11.39 5.74 8.83
CA VAL A 50 -11.69 6.53 7.64
C VAL A 50 -10.47 6.62 6.74
N VAL A 51 -10.68 6.59 5.43
CA VAL A 51 -9.60 6.80 4.44
C VAL A 51 -9.20 8.27 4.47
N ASN A 52 -7.92 8.55 4.62
CA ASN A 52 -7.35 9.89 4.59
C ASN A 52 -6.74 10.21 3.20
N GLU A 53 -5.80 9.40 2.74
CA GLU A 53 -5.05 9.62 1.50
C GLU A 53 -4.90 8.31 0.73
N ILE A 54 -4.91 8.40 -0.61
CA ILE A 54 -4.45 7.33 -1.50
C ILE A 54 -3.31 7.91 -2.34
N ASN A 55 -2.09 7.47 -2.03
CA ASN A 55 -0.87 7.97 -2.64
C ASN A 55 -0.37 6.99 -3.71
N THR A 56 -0.48 7.37 -4.99
CA THR A 56 -0.11 6.51 -6.13
C THR A 56 1.38 6.51 -6.45
N ILE A 57 2.18 7.37 -5.82
CA ILE A 57 3.65 7.41 -5.94
C ILE A 57 4.23 7.62 -4.53
N PRO A 58 4.15 6.59 -3.67
CA PRO A 58 4.71 6.71 -2.32
C PRO A 58 6.23 6.87 -2.39
N GLY A 59 6.81 7.42 -1.32
CA GLY A 59 8.26 7.36 -1.12
C GLY A 59 8.78 5.94 -1.32
N PHE A 60 9.84 5.81 -2.11
CA PHE A 60 10.25 4.53 -2.71
C PHE A 60 11.70 4.14 -2.39
N THR A 61 12.25 4.65 -1.30
CA THR A 61 13.52 4.14 -0.75
C THR A 61 13.26 2.90 0.11
N ASP A 62 14.29 2.12 0.40
CA ASP A 62 14.23 0.95 1.29
C ASP A 62 13.77 1.30 2.73
N ILE A 63 14.02 2.52 3.19
CA ILE A 63 13.55 3.02 4.50
C ILE A 63 12.11 3.56 4.47
N SER A 64 11.50 3.67 3.30
CA SER A 64 10.16 4.25 3.14
C SER A 64 9.05 3.33 3.67
N MET A 65 7.95 3.93 4.10
CA MET A 65 6.79 3.22 4.67
C MET A 65 6.30 2.07 3.77
N TYR A 66 6.16 2.32 2.47
CA TYR A 66 5.66 1.33 1.51
C TYR A 66 6.56 0.09 1.47
N ALA A 67 7.88 0.27 1.35
CA ALA A 67 8.84 -0.83 1.34
C ALA A 67 8.83 -1.62 2.65
N LYS A 68 8.76 -0.92 3.80
CA LYS A 68 8.73 -1.57 5.12
C LYS A 68 7.45 -2.38 5.37
N ALA A 69 6.28 -1.86 4.98
CA ALA A 69 5.01 -2.56 5.12
C ALA A 69 4.96 -3.83 4.25
N MET A 70 5.48 -3.76 3.03
CA MET A 70 5.62 -4.91 2.13
C MET A 70 6.59 -5.96 2.68
N ALA A 71 7.73 -5.54 3.25
CA ALA A 71 8.69 -6.44 3.88
C ALA A 71 8.09 -7.18 5.08
N ALA A 72 7.31 -6.49 5.92
CA ALA A 72 6.57 -7.11 7.01
C ALA A 72 5.50 -8.11 6.53
N SER A 73 5.03 -7.96 5.29
CA SER A 73 4.13 -8.90 4.60
C SER A 73 4.88 -10.01 3.86
N GLY A 74 6.21 -10.10 4.00
CA GLY A 74 7.04 -11.13 3.37
C GLY A 74 7.54 -10.81 1.96
N VAL A 75 7.36 -9.59 1.45
CA VAL A 75 7.80 -9.19 0.11
C VAL A 75 8.99 -8.23 0.22
N GLY A 76 10.17 -8.69 -0.23
CA GLY A 76 11.41 -7.92 -0.14
C GLY A 76 11.46 -6.73 -1.11
N TYR A 77 12.27 -5.71 -0.82
CA TYR A 77 12.35 -4.48 -1.63
C TYR A 77 12.70 -4.73 -3.12
N ALA A 78 13.70 -5.58 -3.39
CA ALA A 78 14.05 -5.95 -4.77
C ALA A 78 12.87 -6.63 -5.49
N GLU A 79 12.16 -7.52 -4.80
CA GLU A 79 11.00 -8.22 -5.35
C GLU A 79 9.84 -7.26 -5.66
N ILE A 80 9.63 -6.22 -4.85
CA ILE A 80 8.64 -5.16 -5.16
C ILE A 80 8.98 -4.49 -6.49
N ILE A 81 10.25 -4.12 -6.70
CA ILE A 81 10.71 -3.47 -7.94
C ILE A 81 10.47 -4.40 -9.12
N ASP A 82 10.89 -5.67 -9.01
CA ASP A 82 10.72 -6.66 -10.07
C ASP A 82 9.25 -6.83 -10.45
N ARG A 83 8.37 -6.94 -9.45
CA ARG A 83 6.92 -7.06 -9.66
C ARG A 83 6.34 -5.83 -10.37
N LEU A 84 6.74 -4.62 -10.00
CA LEU A 84 6.23 -3.38 -10.61
C LEU A 84 6.73 -3.19 -12.04
N VAL A 85 8.00 -3.49 -12.31
CA VAL A 85 8.56 -3.43 -13.67
C VAL A 85 7.87 -4.46 -14.56
N ALA A 86 7.73 -5.70 -14.10
CA ALA A 86 7.03 -6.75 -14.84
C ALA A 86 5.57 -6.38 -15.14
N HIS A 87 4.86 -5.81 -14.16
CA HIS A 87 3.50 -5.33 -14.34
C HIS A 87 3.40 -4.22 -15.39
N GLY A 88 4.31 -3.24 -15.33
CA GLY A 88 4.38 -2.13 -16.30
C GLY A 88 4.61 -2.61 -17.73
N LEU A 89 5.55 -3.54 -17.93
CA LEU A 89 5.82 -4.18 -19.23
C LEU A 89 4.59 -4.94 -19.76
N ALA A 90 3.94 -5.73 -18.90
CA ALA A 90 2.74 -6.49 -19.27
C ALA A 90 1.58 -5.57 -19.68
N ARG A 91 1.39 -4.45 -18.97
CA ARG A 91 0.37 -3.45 -19.33
C ARG A 91 0.68 -2.80 -20.68
N ALA A 92 1.92 -2.38 -20.91
CA ALA A 92 2.32 -1.77 -22.17
C ALA A 92 2.11 -2.72 -23.36
N GLY A 93 2.33 -4.03 -23.17
CA GLY A 93 2.05 -5.06 -24.18
C GLY A 93 0.56 -5.15 -24.55
N ARG A 94 -0.35 -5.09 -23.57
CA ARG A 94 -1.81 -5.12 -23.81
C ARG A 94 -2.30 -3.91 -24.60
N SER A 95 -1.78 -2.72 -24.28
CA SER A 95 -2.16 -1.48 -24.99
C SER A 95 -1.72 -1.44 -26.44
N LYS A 96 -0.69 -2.21 -26.83
CA LYS A 96 -0.26 -2.31 -28.24
C LYS A 96 -1.06 -3.32 -29.05
N ALA A 97 -1.78 -4.22 -28.39
CA ALA A 97 -2.58 -5.27 -29.03
C ALA A 97 -4.06 -4.89 -29.21
N ALA A 98 -4.50 -3.79 -28.60
CA ALA A 98 -5.81 -3.17 -28.78
C ALA A 98 -5.74 -2.09 -29.86
#